data_AF-A0A7Y3C416-F1
#
_entry.id   AF-A0A7Y3C416-F1
#
_cell.length_a   1.000
_cell.length_b   1.000
_cell.length_c   1.000
_cell.angle_alpha   90.00
_cell.angle_beta   90.00
_cell.angle_gamma   90.00
#
_symmetry.space_group_name_H-M   'P 1'
#
loop_
_entity.id
_entity.type
_entity.pdbx_description
1 polymer ?
#
loop_
_entity_poly.entity_id
_entity_poly.type
_entity_poly.pdbx_seq_one_letter_code
_entity_poly.pdbx_strand_id
1 'polypeptide(L)'
;MSKLVEKTDKFVFDLFKNELDNSFLYHNYTHTQRVLKSTNEILENIEMDDKEKEIIRLSALLHDTGYTKDRENHEKESIKIAESFLKDENVDEKTIAAVSKCIAATEFNSEPETILGKIIRDADASHFGKKYFREASEFLRKELELQNIKKYSPTEWLDENIKVLSKKHQFYTDYALQNWQSRKEKNLAKLIKEKQKLKKKLKTEELKAKYKSRYKNESPERGIQTFYRVALRNHIKLSDIADTKANILLSVNAIIISLVLSNLISKLDNPSNDYLIIPTIVFILFSIASMILSILATRPNVTRGEFTKEDVANKNVNLTFFGNFHKMSLEEYEWAVNELIQDKDYVYNSLTKDLYFLGKVLDRKYRILRLTYTIFMLGTIISVILFGVFFKSQTVI
;
A
#
# COMPACT_ATOMS: atom_id res chain seq x y z
N MET A 1 28.68 -14.68 -52.67
CA MET A 1 29.46 -15.33 -51.58
C MET A 1 30.28 -16.44 -52.22
N SER A 2 31.40 -16.85 -51.62
CA SER A 2 32.14 -18.00 -52.13
C SER A 2 31.42 -19.31 -51.75
N LYS A 3 31.65 -20.36 -52.53
CA LYS A 3 31.08 -21.69 -52.27
C LYS A 3 31.51 -22.24 -50.90
N LEU A 4 32.71 -21.89 -50.43
CA LEU A 4 33.22 -22.29 -49.13
C LEU A 4 32.44 -21.63 -47.98
N VAL A 5 32.14 -20.33 -48.09
CA VAL A 5 31.34 -19.62 -47.08
C VAL A 5 29.92 -20.19 -47.00
N GLU A 6 29.30 -20.52 -48.13
CA GLU A 6 27.96 -21.15 -48.16
C GLU A 6 27.95 -22.56 -47.52
N LYS A 7 29.00 -23.36 -47.77
CA LYS A 7 29.17 -24.65 -47.10
C LYS A 7 29.37 -24.50 -45.58
N THR A 8 30.16 -23.52 -45.18
CA THR A 8 30.43 -23.22 -43.77
C THR A 8 29.15 -22.79 -43.06
N ASP A 9 28.34 -21.94 -43.70
CA ASP A 9 27.06 -21.48 -43.17
C ASP A 9 26.11 -22.65 -42.89
N LYS A 10 25.98 -23.56 -43.87
CA LYS A 10 25.20 -24.78 -43.73
C LYS A 10 25.73 -25.70 -42.63
N PHE A 11 27.06 -25.87 -42.56
CA PHE A 11 27.69 -26.66 -41.51
C PHE A 11 27.36 -26.12 -40.11
N VAL A 12 27.47 -24.81 -39.91
CA VAL A 12 27.17 -24.17 -38.61
C VAL A 12 25.67 -24.28 -38.28
N PHE A 13 24.79 -24.13 -39.26
CA PHE A 13 23.36 -24.35 -39.07
C PHE A 13 23.07 -25.77 -38.57
N ASP A 14 23.60 -26.78 -39.26
CA ASP A 14 23.39 -28.18 -38.90
C ASP A 14 24.03 -28.52 -37.54
N LEU A 15 25.23 -28.00 -37.26
CA LEU A 15 25.91 -28.17 -35.98
C LEU A 15 25.07 -27.63 -34.82
N PHE A 16 24.64 -26.37 -34.88
CA PHE A 16 23.83 -25.78 -33.82
C PHE A 16 22.46 -26.42 -33.69
N LYS A 17 21.83 -26.79 -34.80
CA LYS A 17 20.53 -27.47 -34.78
C LYS A 17 20.60 -28.82 -34.06
N ASN A 18 21.72 -29.55 -34.22
CA ASN A 18 21.84 -30.91 -33.72
C ASN A 18 22.54 -31.01 -32.36
N GLU A 19 23.47 -30.08 -32.05
CA GLU A 19 24.37 -30.20 -30.89
C GLU A 19 24.28 -29.05 -29.88
N LEU A 20 23.72 -27.89 -30.24
CA LEU A 20 23.63 -26.77 -29.30
C LEU A 20 22.44 -26.94 -28.36
N ASP A 21 22.68 -26.82 -27.06
CA ASP A 21 21.62 -26.91 -26.06
C ASP A 21 20.60 -25.75 -26.20
N ASN A 22 19.31 -26.06 -26.02
CA ASN A 22 18.22 -25.10 -26.18
C ASN A 22 18.23 -23.94 -25.17
N SER A 23 19.08 -24.00 -24.13
CA SER A 23 19.27 -22.90 -23.19
C SER A 23 20.16 -21.76 -23.73
N PHE A 24 20.84 -21.95 -24.87
CA PHE A 24 21.58 -20.90 -25.58
C PHE A 24 20.66 -19.96 -26.37
N LEU A 25 20.04 -19.02 -25.65
CA LEU A 25 19.11 -18.06 -26.24
C LEU A 25 19.79 -16.93 -27.03
N TYR A 26 21.05 -16.62 -26.71
CA TYR A 26 21.82 -15.57 -27.38
C TYR A 26 22.82 -16.16 -28.36
N HIS A 27 23.73 -17.03 -27.93
CA HIS A 27 24.81 -17.58 -28.77
C HIS A 27 24.30 -18.75 -29.63
N ASN A 28 23.39 -18.46 -30.56
CA ASN A 28 22.80 -19.43 -31.48
C ASN A 28 22.97 -19.01 -32.95
N TYR A 29 22.46 -19.81 -33.88
CA TYR A 29 22.57 -19.53 -35.32
C TYR A 29 22.07 -18.13 -35.73
N THR A 30 21.04 -17.59 -35.05
CA THR A 30 20.56 -16.24 -35.34
C THR A 30 21.59 -15.18 -34.96
N HIS A 31 22.37 -15.40 -33.89
CA HIS A 31 23.51 -14.56 -33.56
C HIS A 31 24.59 -14.64 -34.63
N THR A 32 25.01 -15.84 -35.02
CA THR A 32 25.99 -16.04 -36.11
C THR A 32 25.60 -15.30 -37.39
N GLN A 33 24.34 -15.38 -37.81
CA GLN A 33 23.84 -14.64 -38.98
C GLN A 33 23.91 -13.12 -38.80
N ARG A 34 23.64 -12.61 -37.59
CA ARG A 34 23.77 -11.17 -37.30
C ARG A 34 25.24 -10.73 -37.37
N VAL A 35 26.16 -11.52 -36.81
CA VAL A 35 27.61 -11.26 -36.88
C VAL A 35 28.06 -11.26 -38.33
N LEU A 36 27.75 -12.31 -39.11
CA LEU A 36 28.09 -12.39 -40.54
C LEU A 36 27.54 -11.20 -41.33
N LYS A 37 26.30 -10.77 -41.06
CA LYS A 37 25.72 -9.59 -41.70
C LYS A 37 26.51 -8.32 -41.37
N SER A 38 26.88 -8.12 -40.10
CA SER A 38 27.67 -6.96 -39.67
C SER A 38 29.13 -7.03 -40.15
N THR A 39 29.70 -8.23 -40.28
CA THR A 39 30.97 -8.46 -40.96
C THR A 39 30.90 -7.99 -42.41
N ASN A 40 29.88 -8.40 -43.16
CA ASN A 40 29.71 -7.97 -44.55
C ASN A 40 29.51 -6.44 -44.66
N GLU A 41 28.74 -5.84 -43.76
CA GLU A 41 28.55 -4.39 -43.67
C GLU A 41 29.89 -3.64 -43.52
N ILE A 42 30.82 -4.15 -42.68
CA ILE A 42 32.17 -3.58 -42.57
C ILE A 42 32.99 -3.83 -43.84
N LEU A 43 33.03 -5.06 -44.34
CA LEU A 43 33.85 -5.48 -45.48
C LEU A 43 33.48 -4.79 -46.81
N GLU A 44 32.23 -4.38 -46.97
CA GLU A 44 31.76 -3.61 -48.12
C GLU A 44 32.27 -2.15 -48.12
N ASN A 45 32.75 -1.67 -46.97
CA ASN A 45 33.19 -0.28 -46.77
C ASN A 45 34.69 -0.15 -46.45
N ILE A 46 35.45 -1.24 -46.59
CA ILE A 46 36.90 -1.27 -46.39
C ILE A 46 37.57 -1.90 -47.62
N GLU A 47 38.66 -1.30 -48.09
CA GLU A 47 39.50 -1.91 -49.11
C GLU A 47 40.31 -3.06 -48.51
N MET A 48 40.07 -4.27 -49.02
CA MET A 48 40.64 -5.51 -48.50
C MET A 48 40.59 -6.58 -49.59
N ASP A 49 41.58 -7.49 -49.60
CA ASP A 49 41.66 -8.55 -50.59
C ASP A 49 40.54 -9.60 -50.41
N ASP A 50 40.18 -10.29 -51.49
CA ASP A 50 39.05 -11.23 -51.46
C ASP A 50 39.30 -12.47 -50.58
N LYS A 51 40.56 -12.91 -50.44
CA LYS A 51 40.97 -13.99 -49.55
C LYS A 51 40.88 -13.56 -48.08
N GLU A 52 41.30 -12.34 -47.75
CA GLU A 52 41.10 -11.75 -46.41
C GLU A 52 39.60 -11.61 -46.07
N LYS A 53 38.78 -11.13 -47.02
CA LYS A 53 37.32 -11.07 -46.84
C LYS A 53 36.71 -12.45 -46.61
N GLU A 54 37.18 -13.48 -47.31
CA GLU A 54 36.75 -14.87 -47.11
C GLU A 54 37.12 -15.35 -45.70
N ILE A 55 38.36 -15.13 -45.24
CA ILE A 55 38.82 -15.50 -43.89
C ILE A 55 37.91 -14.92 -42.80
N ILE A 56 37.56 -13.63 -42.88
CA ILE A 56 36.71 -13.02 -41.85
C ILE A 56 35.29 -13.58 -41.88
N ARG A 57 34.72 -13.85 -43.08
CA ARG A 57 33.39 -14.46 -43.20
C ARG A 57 33.36 -15.87 -42.60
N LEU A 58 34.39 -16.68 -42.85
CA LEU A 58 34.53 -18.00 -42.23
C LEU A 58 34.64 -17.88 -40.71
N SER A 59 35.46 -16.94 -40.23
CA SER A 59 35.62 -16.66 -38.80
C SER A 59 34.31 -16.23 -38.15
N ALA A 60 33.54 -15.34 -38.80
CA ALA A 60 32.22 -14.89 -38.33
C ALA A 60 31.21 -16.04 -38.21
N LEU A 61 31.24 -17.00 -39.13
CA LEU A 61 30.39 -18.18 -39.05
C LEU A 61 30.82 -19.13 -37.92
N LEU A 62 32.12 -19.32 -37.75
CA LEU A 62 32.68 -20.37 -36.89
C LEU A 62 32.96 -19.93 -35.43
N HIS A 63 33.02 -18.63 -35.13
CA HIS A 63 33.54 -18.12 -33.84
C HIS A 63 32.86 -18.69 -32.58
N ASP A 64 31.56 -18.98 -32.65
CA ASP A 64 30.75 -19.44 -31.50
C ASP A 64 30.45 -20.94 -31.54
N THR A 65 31.00 -21.69 -32.50
CA THR A 65 30.71 -23.13 -32.65
C THR A 65 31.10 -23.98 -31.43
N GLY A 66 32.11 -23.54 -30.69
CA GLY A 66 32.60 -24.17 -29.47
C GLY A 66 31.64 -24.17 -28.29
N TYR A 67 30.58 -23.34 -28.31
CA TYR A 67 29.51 -23.41 -27.30
C TYR A 67 28.78 -24.77 -27.30
N THR A 68 28.89 -25.54 -28.38
CA THR A 68 28.40 -26.94 -28.43
C THR A 68 29.22 -27.92 -27.59
N LYS A 69 30.44 -27.54 -27.17
CA LYS A 69 31.38 -28.40 -26.45
C LYS A 69 31.70 -27.88 -25.05
N ASP A 70 32.15 -26.63 -24.95
CA ASP A 70 32.54 -26.01 -23.68
C ASP A 70 32.22 -24.51 -23.73
N ARG A 71 31.46 -24.01 -22.75
CA ARG A 71 31.12 -22.59 -22.62
C ARG A 71 32.31 -21.75 -22.19
N GLU A 72 33.10 -22.23 -21.25
CA GLU A 72 34.19 -21.44 -20.62
C GLU A 72 35.38 -21.28 -21.58
N ASN A 73 35.63 -22.29 -22.42
CA ASN A 73 36.70 -22.28 -23.41
C ASN A 73 36.17 -22.31 -24.85
N HIS A 74 34.99 -21.74 -25.10
CA HIS A 74 34.31 -21.86 -26.39
C HIS A 74 35.18 -21.39 -27.56
N GLU A 75 36.01 -20.35 -27.42
CA GLU A 75 36.89 -19.91 -28.51
C GLU A 75 37.91 -20.99 -28.90
N LYS A 76 38.49 -21.71 -27.93
CA LYS A 76 39.44 -22.79 -28.19
C LYS A 76 38.76 -23.98 -28.86
N GLU A 77 37.56 -24.32 -28.43
CA GLU A 77 36.78 -25.39 -29.07
C GLU A 77 36.29 -24.99 -30.47
N SER A 78 35.89 -23.73 -30.67
CA SER A 78 35.55 -23.16 -31.98
C SER A 78 36.73 -23.26 -32.95
N ILE A 79 37.96 -22.99 -32.50
CA ILE A 79 39.17 -23.16 -33.31
C ILE A 79 39.34 -24.61 -33.74
N LYS A 80 39.20 -25.58 -32.83
CA LYS A 80 39.32 -27.01 -33.19
C LYS A 80 38.26 -27.44 -34.20
N ILE A 81 37.02 -27.00 -34.00
CA ILE A 81 35.89 -27.28 -34.91
C ILE A 81 36.18 -26.66 -36.29
N ALA A 82 36.61 -25.40 -36.32
CA ALA A 82 36.97 -24.70 -37.55
C ALA A 82 38.12 -25.39 -38.29
N GLU A 83 39.20 -25.76 -37.59
CA GLU A 83 40.35 -26.45 -38.17
C GLU A 83 39.97 -27.80 -38.77
N SER A 84 39.15 -28.59 -38.07
CA SER A 84 38.68 -29.89 -38.59
C SER A 84 37.84 -29.69 -39.86
N PHE A 85 36.82 -28.84 -39.79
CA PHE A 85 35.90 -28.61 -40.92
C PHE A 85 36.63 -28.05 -42.15
N LEU A 86 37.52 -27.07 -41.97
CA LEU A 86 38.25 -26.44 -43.07
C LEU A 86 39.29 -27.39 -43.70
N LYS A 87 39.89 -28.30 -42.92
CA LYS A 87 40.76 -29.36 -43.45
C LYS A 87 39.98 -30.35 -44.31
N ASP A 88 38.79 -30.76 -43.86
CA ASP A 88 37.92 -31.66 -44.62
C ASP A 88 37.46 -31.02 -45.95
N GLU A 89 37.33 -29.69 -45.97
CA GLU A 89 37.05 -28.89 -47.17
C GLU A 89 38.30 -28.56 -48.02
N ASN A 90 39.46 -29.13 -47.68
CA ASN A 90 40.75 -28.96 -48.38
C ASN A 90 41.24 -27.50 -48.46
N VAL A 91 41.01 -26.71 -47.42
CA VAL A 91 41.50 -25.33 -47.31
C VAL A 91 42.98 -25.31 -46.92
N ASP A 92 43.75 -24.37 -47.45
CA ASP A 92 45.19 -24.28 -47.17
C ASP A 92 45.49 -23.90 -45.70
N GLU A 93 46.57 -24.46 -45.14
CA GLU A 93 46.97 -24.26 -43.73
C GLU A 93 47.17 -22.78 -43.35
N LYS A 94 47.58 -21.92 -44.29
CA LYS A 94 47.76 -20.48 -44.01
C LYS A 94 46.40 -19.80 -43.79
N THR A 95 45.40 -20.15 -44.58
CA THR A 95 44.01 -19.66 -44.42
C THR A 95 43.40 -20.19 -43.13
N ILE A 96 43.59 -21.47 -42.81
CA ILE A 96 43.11 -22.09 -41.56
C ILE A 96 43.70 -21.35 -40.35
N ALA A 97 45.03 -21.17 -40.32
CA ALA A 97 45.69 -20.46 -39.24
C ALA A 97 45.19 -19.01 -39.08
N ALA A 98 44.88 -18.33 -40.19
CA ALA A 98 44.31 -16.98 -40.17
C ALA A 98 42.88 -16.97 -39.59
N VAL A 99 42.04 -17.94 -39.94
CA VAL A 99 40.71 -18.12 -39.34
C VAL A 99 40.83 -18.40 -37.84
N SER A 100 41.69 -19.33 -37.43
CA SER A 100 41.93 -19.64 -36.01
C SER A 100 42.36 -18.41 -35.23
N LYS A 101 43.25 -17.57 -35.79
CA LYS A 101 43.69 -16.31 -35.17
C LYS A 101 42.55 -15.29 -35.04
N CYS A 102 41.65 -15.22 -36.03
CA CYS A 102 40.49 -14.34 -35.96
C CYS A 102 39.47 -14.80 -34.91
N ILE A 103 39.22 -16.11 -34.80
CA ILE A 103 38.35 -16.67 -33.77
C ILE A 103 38.96 -16.42 -32.37
N ALA A 104 40.26 -16.65 -32.18
CA ALA A 104 40.93 -16.31 -30.92
C ALA A 104 40.77 -14.82 -30.55
N ALA A 105 40.73 -13.95 -31.56
CA ALA A 105 40.53 -12.53 -31.40
C ALA A 105 39.08 -12.12 -31.09
N THR A 106 38.12 -13.03 -30.84
CA THR A 106 36.79 -12.71 -30.28
C THR A 106 36.74 -12.71 -28.76
N GLU A 107 37.75 -13.30 -28.08
CA GLU A 107 37.79 -13.41 -26.62
C GLU A 107 37.63 -12.06 -25.92
N PHE A 108 36.54 -11.87 -25.18
CA PHE A 108 36.05 -10.56 -24.73
C PHE A 108 37.09 -9.67 -24.01
N ASN A 109 38.03 -10.27 -23.25
CA ASN A 109 39.01 -9.53 -22.44
C ASN A 109 40.34 -9.24 -23.16
N SER A 110 40.52 -9.68 -24.42
CA SER A 110 41.73 -9.43 -25.21
C SER A 110 41.55 -8.25 -26.18
N GLU A 111 42.64 -7.56 -26.50
CA GLU A 111 42.65 -6.51 -27.53
C GLU A 111 43.05 -7.10 -28.89
N PRO A 112 42.29 -6.82 -29.97
CA PRO A 112 42.61 -7.31 -31.30
C PRO A 112 43.82 -6.57 -31.91
N GLU A 113 44.89 -7.31 -32.18
CA GLU A 113 46.13 -6.76 -32.77
C GLU A 113 46.03 -6.53 -34.29
N THR A 114 45.34 -7.43 -35.00
CA THR A 114 45.29 -7.45 -36.47
C THR A 114 44.05 -6.73 -37.00
N ILE A 115 44.10 -6.24 -38.25
CA ILE A 115 42.93 -5.64 -38.89
C ILE A 115 41.75 -6.63 -38.98
N LEU A 116 42.03 -7.89 -39.32
CA LEU A 116 41.02 -8.96 -39.37
C LEU A 116 40.39 -9.18 -37.99
N GLY A 117 41.22 -9.23 -36.94
CA GLY A 117 40.79 -9.31 -35.55
C GLY A 117 39.90 -8.13 -35.11
N LYS A 118 40.23 -6.91 -35.53
CA LYS A 118 39.43 -5.70 -35.25
C LYS A 118 38.06 -5.77 -35.91
N ILE A 119 38.01 -6.23 -37.16
CA ILE A 119 36.75 -6.37 -37.91
C ILE A 119 35.84 -7.41 -37.25
N ILE A 120 36.35 -8.59 -36.91
CA ILE A 120 35.52 -9.62 -36.29
C ILE A 120 35.06 -9.20 -34.89
N ARG A 121 35.92 -8.54 -34.12
CA ARG A 121 35.58 -8.02 -32.79
C ARG A 121 34.44 -7.00 -32.85
N ASP A 122 34.50 -6.08 -33.79
CA ASP A 122 33.43 -5.11 -34.00
C ASP A 122 32.14 -5.78 -34.47
N ALA A 123 32.23 -6.74 -35.40
CA ALA A 123 31.07 -7.45 -35.93
C ALA A 123 30.33 -8.25 -34.86
N ASP A 124 31.05 -8.95 -33.99
CA ASP A 124 30.48 -9.74 -32.87
C ASP A 124 29.78 -8.82 -31.85
N ALA A 125 30.43 -7.70 -31.51
CA ALA A 125 29.88 -6.68 -30.61
C ALA A 125 28.92 -5.68 -31.29
N SER A 126 28.57 -5.89 -32.57
CA SER A 126 27.83 -4.91 -33.38
C SER A 126 26.48 -4.54 -32.79
N HIS A 127 25.83 -5.47 -32.09
CA HIS A 127 24.53 -5.29 -31.44
C HIS A 127 24.51 -4.08 -30.48
N PHE A 128 25.63 -3.72 -29.85
CA PHE A 128 25.74 -2.49 -29.04
C PHE A 128 25.43 -1.22 -29.84
N GLY A 129 25.80 -1.22 -31.11
CA GLY A 129 25.58 -0.15 -32.07
C GLY A 129 24.29 -0.29 -32.90
N LYS A 130 23.36 -1.18 -32.53
CA LYS A 130 22.09 -1.37 -33.24
C LYS A 130 20.88 -0.97 -32.38
N LYS A 131 19.71 -0.82 -33.03
CA LYS A 131 18.45 -0.44 -32.35
C LYS A 131 17.92 -1.57 -31.46
N TYR A 132 18.18 -2.82 -31.83
CA TYR A 132 17.70 -4.03 -31.13
C TYR A 132 18.62 -4.45 -29.97
N PHE A 133 19.55 -3.59 -29.55
CA PHE A 133 20.51 -3.86 -28.47
C PHE A 133 19.84 -4.41 -27.21
N ARG A 134 18.70 -3.83 -26.81
CA ARG A 134 18.01 -4.22 -25.57
C ARG A 134 17.47 -5.63 -25.65
N GLU A 135 16.88 -5.99 -26.77
CA GLU A 135 16.34 -7.31 -27.02
C GLU A 135 17.47 -8.35 -27.02
N ALA A 136 18.56 -8.04 -27.73
CA ALA A 136 19.76 -8.88 -27.73
C ALA A 136 20.36 -9.07 -26.33
N SER A 137 20.48 -8.00 -25.54
CA SER A 137 21.03 -8.09 -24.18
C SER A 137 20.10 -8.84 -23.23
N GLU A 138 18.77 -8.78 -23.40
CA GLU A 138 17.85 -9.60 -22.61
C GLU A 138 17.95 -11.09 -22.95
N PHE A 139 18.19 -11.46 -24.21
CA PHE A 139 18.48 -12.86 -24.55
C PHE A 139 19.74 -13.35 -23.86
N LEU A 140 20.80 -12.54 -23.83
CA LEU A 140 22.03 -12.89 -23.11
C LEU A 140 21.79 -13.03 -21.61
N ARG A 141 21.03 -12.11 -21.00
CA ARG A 141 20.67 -12.21 -19.57
C ARG A 141 19.96 -13.52 -19.25
N LYS A 142 19.03 -13.92 -20.13
CA LYS A 142 18.23 -15.14 -19.94
C LYS A 142 19.02 -16.40 -20.21
N GLU A 143 19.90 -16.39 -21.20
CA GLU A 143 20.86 -17.47 -21.40
C GLU A 143 21.71 -17.69 -20.14
N LEU A 144 22.30 -16.63 -19.58
CA LEU A 144 23.12 -16.74 -18.35
C LEU A 144 22.35 -17.30 -17.15
N GLU A 145 21.04 -17.02 -17.07
CA GLU A 145 20.15 -17.59 -16.06
C GLU A 145 19.90 -19.09 -16.30
N LEU A 146 19.60 -19.49 -17.54
CA LEU A 146 19.31 -20.89 -17.89
C LEU A 146 20.56 -21.78 -17.82
N GLN A 147 21.72 -21.20 -18.09
CA GLN A 147 23.02 -21.86 -18.03
C GLN A 147 23.60 -21.91 -16.61
N ASN A 148 22.83 -21.50 -15.60
CA ASN A 148 23.23 -21.46 -14.18
C ASN A 148 24.51 -20.66 -13.91
N ILE A 149 24.89 -19.72 -14.78
CA ILE A 149 26.08 -18.88 -14.61
C ILE A 149 25.81 -17.78 -13.61
N LYS A 150 24.75 -16.99 -13.86
CA LYS A 150 24.34 -15.92 -12.94
C LYS A 150 22.94 -15.44 -13.24
N LYS A 151 22.14 -15.30 -12.18
CA LYS A 151 20.81 -14.70 -12.25
C LYS A 151 20.88 -13.22 -11.92
N TYR A 152 20.79 -12.37 -12.94
CA TYR A 152 20.72 -10.92 -12.78
C TYR A 152 19.26 -10.45 -12.62
N SER A 153 19.00 -9.68 -11.56
CA SER A 153 17.80 -8.84 -11.52
C SER A 153 17.84 -7.77 -12.64
N PRO A 154 16.71 -7.17 -13.02
CA PRO A 154 16.69 -6.12 -14.03
C PRO A 154 17.60 -4.92 -13.70
N THR A 155 17.75 -4.59 -12.41
CA THR A 155 18.61 -3.49 -11.96
C THR A 155 20.09 -3.84 -12.03
N GLU A 156 20.47 -5.05 -11.63
CA GLU A 156 21.86 -5.50 -11.77
C GLU A 156 22.25 -5.65 -13.24
N TRP A 157 21.35 -6.14 -14.09
CA TRP A 157 21.62 -6.24 -15.52
C TRP A 157 21.79 -4.87 -16.17
N LEU A 158 20.95 -3.91 -15.80
CA LEU A 158 21.09 -2.52 -16.23
C LEU A 158 22.48 -1.97 -15.87
N ASP A 159 22.96 -2.26 -14.67
CA ASP A 159 24.27 -1.83 -14.19
C ASP A 159 25.43 -2.50 -14.93
N GLU A 160 25.33 -3.81 -15.19
CA GLU A 160 26.33 -4.52 -16.00
C GLU A 160 26.36 -4.01 -17.45
N ASN A 161 25.22 -3.76 -18.08
CA ASN A 161 25.19 -3.20 -19.44
C ASN A 161 25.80 -1.79 -19.48
N ILE A 162 25.47 -0.93 -18.50
CA ILE A 162 26.11 0.40 -18.39
C ILE A 162 27.62 0.23 -18.25
N LYS A 163 28.09 -0.66 -17.38
CA LYS A 163 29.52 -0.93 -17.16
C LYS A 163 30.21 -1.43 -18.44
N VAL A 164 29.60 -2.37 -19.16
CA VAL A 164 30.14 -2.90 -20.42
C VAL A 164 30.24 -1.80 -21.47
N LEU A 165 29.13 -1.11 -21.78
CA LEU A 165 29.09 -0.09 -22.83
C LEU A 165 29.97 1.13 -22.53
N SER A 166 30.18 1.47 -21.26
CA SER A 166 30.94 2.67 -20.85
C SER A 166 32.40 2.42 -20.51
N LYS A 167 32.77 1.20 -20.08
CA LYS A 167 34.13 0.93 -19.55
C LYS A 167 34.84 -0.28 -20.13
N LYS A 168 34.12 -1.28 -20.65
CA LYS A 168 34.74 -2.53 -21.09
C LYS A 168 34.80 -2.71 -22.60
N HIS A 169 33.92 -2.03 -23.34
CA HIS A 169 33.82 -2.21 -24.79
C HIS A 169 34.17 -0.92 -25.53
N GLN A 170 34.89 -1.06 -26.65
CA GLN A 170 35.16 -0.03 -27.66
C GLN A 170 35.08 -0.64 -29.06
N PHE A 171 34.73 0.19 -30.06
CA PHE A 171 34.83 -0.21 -31.46
C PHE A 171 36.23 0.11 -32.00
N TYR A 172 36.74 -0.68 -32.95
CA TYR A 172 38.12 -0.63 -33.41
C TYR A 172 38.29 -0.14 -34.84
N THR A 173 37.36 -0.48 -35.73
CA THR A 173 37.39 -0.09 -37.15
C THR A 173 36.81 1.30 -37.35
N ASP A 174 37.35 2.05 -38.31
CA ASP A 174 36.85 3.38 -38.67
C ASP A 174 35.37 3.33 -39.05
N TYR A 175 34.95 2.27 -39.75
CA TYR A 175 33.56 2.05 -40.10
C TYR A 175 32.65 1.95 -38.87
N ALA A 176 32.98 1.09 -37.90
CA ALA A 176 32.17 0.92 -36.68
C ALA A 176 32.17 2.19 -35.82
N LEU A 177 33.32 2.88 -35.73
CA LEU A 177 33.41 4.17 -35.05
C LEU A 177 32.50 5.23 -35.67
N GLN A 178 32.46 5.33 -37.00
CA GLN A 178 31.62 6.31 -37.68
C GLN A 178 30.13 5.96 -37.64
N ASN A 179 29.78 4.67 -37.80
CA ASN A 179 28.40 4.25 -38.04
C ASN A 179 27.69 3.71 -36.79
N TRP A 180 28.41 3.09 -35.87
CA TRP A 180 27.83 2.34 -34.75
C TRP A 180 28.05 3.01 -33.39
N GLN A 181 29.12 3.79 -33.23
CA GLN A 181 29.45 4.49 -31.98
C GLN A 181 28.32 5.42 -31.51
N SER A 182 27.79 6.28 -32.39
CA SER A 182 26.69 7.19 -32.03
C SER A 182 25.44 6.44 -31.56
N ARG A 183 25.17 5.24 -32.12
CA ARG A 183 24.05 4.41 -31.67
C ARG A 183 24.32 3.78 -30.31
N LYS A 184 25.54 3.29 -30.07
CA LYS A 184 25.99 2.78 -28.77
C LYS A 184 25.85 3.83 -27.68
N GLU A 185 26.23 5.07 -27.94
CA GLU A 185 26.07 6.20 -27.02
C GLU A 185 24.59 6.51 -26.73
N LYS A 186 23.74 6.48 -27.76
CA LYS A 186 22.28 6.62 -27.58
C LYS A 186 21.70 5.48 -26.73
N ASN A 187 22.18 4.25 -26.91
CA ASN A 187 21.76 3.11 -26.09
C ASN A 187 22.22 3.29 -24.64
N LEU A 188 23.48 3.65 -24.40
CA LEU A 188 24.01 3.94 -23.07
C LEU A 188 23.25 5.08 -22.36
N ALA A 189 22.97 6.18 -23.06
CA ALA A 189 22.20 7.30 -22.51
C ALA A 189 20.79 6.87 -22.04
N LYS A 190 20.13 5.97 -22.78
CA LYS A 190 18.84 5.40 -22.38
C LYS A 190 18.96 4.58 -21.09
N LEU A 191 19.98 3.74 -20.97
CA LEU A 191 20.23 2.94 -19.76
C LEU A 191 20.48 3.84 -18.54
N ILE A 192 21.31 4.88 -18.68
CA ILE A 192 21.61 5.83 -17.60
C ILE A 192 20.34 6.57 -17.16
N LYS A 193 19.52 7.03 -18.12
CA LYS A 193 18.25 7.71 -17.82
C LYS A 193 17.28 6.80 -17.07
N GLU A 194 17.20 5.53 -17.45
CA GLU A 194 16.40 4.53 -16.75
C GLU A 194 16.90 4.31 -15.31
N LYS A 195 18.22 4.16 -15.12
CA LYS A 195 18.83 4.02 -13.78
C LYS A 195 18.50 5.21 -12.88
N GLN A 196 18.60 6.43 -13.41
CA GLN A 196 18.23 7.65 -12.68
C GLN A 196 16.74 7.69 -12.30
N LYS A 197 15.85 7.29 -13.23
CA LYS A 197 14.41 7.21 -12.99
C LYS A 197 14.09 6.21 -11.87
N LEU A 198 14.74 5.04 -11.89
CA LEU A 198 14.57 4.02 -10.85
C LEU A 198 15.04 4.53 -9.48
N LYS A 199 16.22 5.15 -9.42
CA LYS A 199 16.76 5.75 -8.18
C LYS A 199 15.82 6.83 -7.60
N LYS A 200 15.24 7.68 -8.45
CA LYS A 200 14.27 8.70 -8.01
C LYS A 200 12.99 8.07 -7.46
N LYS A 201 12.50 6.99 -8.07
CA LYS A 201 11.30 6.26 -7.62
C LYS A 201 11.53 5.63 -6.25
N LEU A 202 12.65 4.91 -6.07
CA LEU A 202 13.03 4.29 -4.80
C LEU A 202 13.14 5.33 -3.68
N LYS A 203 13.84 6.44 -3.90
CA LYS A 203 13.94 7.54 -2.92
C LYS A 203 12.57 8.12 -2.54
N THR A 204 11.64 8.21 -3.50
CA THR A 204 10.27 8.68 -3.23
C THR A 204 9.49 7.69 -2.38
N GLU A 205 9.63 6.39 -2.63
CA GLU A 205 8.97 5.33 -1.87
C GLU A 205 9.52 5.23 -0.44
N GLU A 206 10.85 5.33 -0.27
CA GLU A 206 11.50 5.41 1.03
C GLU A 206 11.02 6.61 1.86
N LEU A 207 10.93 7.80 1.23
CA LEU A 207 10.38 8.98 1.88
C LEU A 207 8.93 8.75 2.30
N LYS A 208 8.08 8.22 1.42
CA LYS A 208 6.68 7.89 1.75
C LYS A 208 6.58 6.92 2.92
N ALA A 209 7.40 5.87 2.94
CA ALA A 209 7.44 4.90 4.02
C ALA A 209 7.86 5.55 5.35
N LYS A 210 8.90 6.42 5.31
CA LYS A 210 9.37 7.18 6.48
C LYS A 210 8.32 8.16 7.01
N TYR A 211 7.63 8.88 6.13
CA TYR A 211 6.52 9.75 6.56
C TYR A 211 5.38 8.91 7.18
N LYS A 212 5.00 7.80 6.54
CA LYS A 212 3.93 6.92 7.04
C LYS A 212 4.26 6.30 8.40
N SER A 213 5.51 5.90 8.65
CA SER A 213 5.92 5.39 9.96
C SER A 213 5.95 6.49 11.03
N ARG A 214 6.41 7.70 10.69
CA ARG A 214 6.40 8.85 11.60
C ARG A 214 4.98 9.24 12.04
N TYR A 215 4.05 9.37 11.08
CA TYR A 215 2.64 9.68 11.38
C TYR A 215 1.91 8.59 12.15
N LYS A 216 2.35 7.33 12.08
CA LYS A 216 1.73 6.21 12.80
C LYS A 216 2.13 6.18 14.29
N ASN A 217 3.32 6.69 14.63
CA ASN A 217 3.83 6.70 16.01
C ASN A 217 3.60 8.04 16.76
N GLU A 218 3.24 9.13 16.07
CA GLU A 218 3.14 10.47 16.67
C GLU A 218 1.71 11.02 16.90
N SER A 219 0.62 10.25 16.75
CA SER A 219 -0.73 10.80 17.02
C SER A 219 -1.46 10.17 18.23
N PRO A 220 -1.01 10.45 19.48
CA PRO A 220 -1.88 10.41 20.65
C PRO A 220 -3.19 11.18 20.42
N GLU A 221 -3.14 12.27 19.65
CA GLU A 221 -4.30 13.14 19.35
C GLU A 221 -5.49 12.41 18.75
N ARG A 222 -5.29 11.47 17.80
CA ARG A 222 -6.41 10.69 17.26
C ARG A 222 -7.04 9.76 18.30
N GLY A 223 -6.21 9.15 19.15
CA GLY A 223 -6.68 8.32 20.26
C GLY A 223 -7.48 9.16 21.25
N ILE A 224 -6.95 10.32 21.64
CA ILE A 224 -7.59 11.26 22.57
C ILE A 224 -8.91 11.80 22.00
N GLN A 225 -8.93 12.24 20.73
CA GLN A 225 -10.17 12.67 20.06
C GLN A 225 -11.22 11.57 20.01
N THR A 226 -10.80 10.34 19.72
CA THR A 226 -11.70 9.18 19.69
C THR A 226 -12.26 8.89 21.08
N PHE A 227 -11.44 8.96 22.13
CA PHE A 227 -11.87 8.80 23.51
C PHE A 227 -12.97 9.80 23.88
N TYR A 228 -12.74 11.11 23.72
CA TYR A 228 -13.74 12.12 24.06
C TYR A 228 -15.03 11.97 23.24
N ARG A 229 -14.92 11.68 21.93
CA ARG A 229 -16.09 11.47 21.06
C ARG A 229 -16.94 10.30 21.55
N VAL A 230 -16.32 9.17 21.87
CA VAL A 230 -17.02 7.98 22.35
C VAL A 230 -17.62 8.22 23.73
N ALA A 231 -16.86 8.82 24.64
CA ALA A 231 -17.32 9.10 26.00
C ALA A 231 -18.52 10.06 26.01
N LEU A 232 -18.44 11.19 25.31
CA LEU A 232 -19.55 12.15 25.20
C LEU A 232 -20.80 11.51 24.59
N ARG A 233 -20.64 10.74 23.49
CA ARG A 233 -21.76 10.02 22.86
C ARG A 233 -22.42 9.03 23.82
N ASN A 234 -21.62 8.32 24.64
CA ASN A 234 -22.14 7.39 25.63
C ASN A 234 -22.94 8.12 26.73
N HIS A 235 -22.44 9.24 27.24
CA HIS A 235 -23.13 10.02 28.27
C HIS A 235 -24.45 10.62 27.77
N ILE A 236 -24.48 11.18 26.55
CA ILE A 236 -25.71 11.67 25.91
C ILE A 236 -26.71 10.53 25.78
N LYS A 237 -26.31 9.39 25.23
CA LYS A 237 -27.18 8.22 25.08
C LYS A 237 -27.71 7.69 26.42
N LEU A 238 -26.89 7.67 27.46
CA LEU A 238 -27.32 7.25 28.79
C LEU A 238 -28.33 8.24 29.41
N SER A 239 -28.18 9.55 29.14
CA SER A 239 -29.16 10.56 29.52
C SER A 239 -30.49 10.33 28.78
N ASP A 240 -30.45 10.11 27.46
CA ASP A 240 -31.65 9.85 26.65
C ASP A 240 -32.40 8.60 27.14
N ILE A 241 -31.67 7.55 27.52
CA ILE A 241 -32.26 6.34 28.12
C ILE A 241 -32.95 6.66 29.45
N ALA A 242 -32.34 7.50 30.29
CA ALA A 242 -32.96 7.90 31.56
C ALA A 242 -34.25 8.69 31.33
N ASP A 243 -34.24 9.64 30.39
CA ASP A 243 -35.41 10.45 30.05
C ASP A 243 -36.53 9.59 29.42
N THR A 244 -36.16 8.63 28.56
CA THR A 244 -37.09 7.66 27.99
C THR A 244 -37.75 6.81 29.08
N LYS A 245 -36.98 6.31 30.06
CA LYS A 245 -37.53 5.52 31.17
C LYS A 245 -38.46 6.34 32.06
N ALA A 246 -38.12 7.59 32.35
CA ALA A 246 -38.98 8.50 33.10
C ALA A 246 -40.28 8.80 32.35
N ASN A 247 -40.22 9.02 31.02
CA ASN A 247 -41.41 9.23 30.19
C ASN A 247 -42.31 7.99 30.10
N ILE A 248 -41.74 6.79 29.97
CA ILE A 248 -42.51 5.53 30.03
C ILE A 248 -43.25 5.45 31.37
N LEU A 249 -42.58 5.74 32.47
CA LEU A 249 -43.18 5.67 33.81
C LEU A 249 -44.26 6.75 34.01
N LEU A 250 -44.08 7.93 33.42
CA LEU A 250 -45.10 8.98 33.36
C LEU A 250 -46.35 8.50 32.62
N SER A 251 -46.19 7.95 31.42
CA SER A 251 -47.30 7.46 30.59
C SER A 251 -48.05 6.30 31.26
N VAL A 252 -47.33 5.35 31.86
CA VAL A 252 -47.94 4.22 32.59
C VAL A 252 -48.76 4.73 33.77
N ASN A 253 -48.23 5.64 34.59
CA ASN A 253 -48.98 6.22 35.72
C ASN A 253 -50.20 7.02 35.25
N ALA A 254 -50.10 7.77 34.15
CA ALA A 254 -51.22 8.51 33.59
C ALA A 254 -52.36 7.58 33.12
N ILE A 255 -52.02 6.48 32.42
CA ILE A 255 -52.99 5.45 32.00
C ILE A 255 -53.66 4.80 33.22
N ILE A 256 -52.86 4.41 34.21
CA ILE A 256 -53.36 3.81 35.45
C ILE A 256 -54.36 4.74 36.14
N ILE A 257 -53.97 6.01 36.37
CA ILE A 257 -54.85 6.99 37.02
C ILE A 257 -56.12 7.16 36.20
N SER A 258 -56.03 7.31 34.87
CA SER A 258 -57.20 7.44 34.00
C SER A 258 -58.18 6.26 34.13
N LEU A 259 -57.68 5.00 34.15
CA LEU A 259 -58.51 3.81 34.31
C LEU A 259 -59.13 3.70 35.70
N VAL A 260 -58.38 4.08 36.74
CA VAL A 260 -58.89 4.10 38.12
C VAL A 260 -60.01 5.14 38.24
N LEU A 261 -59.81 6.35 37.71
CA LEU A 261 -60.84 7.40 37.71
C LEU A 261 -62.08 6.99 36.92
N SER A 262 -61.93 6.33 35.76
CA SER A 262 -63.08 5.94 34.93
C SER A 262 -63.88 4.76 35.50
N ASN A 263 -63.19 3.75 36.04
CA ASN A 263 -63.80 2.46 36.34
C ASN A 263 -64.05 2.19 37.83
N LEU A 264 -63.23 2.78 38.71
CA LEU A 264 -63.31 2.54 40.15
C LEU A 264 -64.07 3.63 40.90
N ILE A 265 -63.89 4.91 40.54
CA ILE A 265 -64.57 6.01 41.25
C ILE A 265 -66.09 5.90 41.18
N SER A 266 -66.64 5.59 40.00
CA SER A 266 -68.08 5.40 39.82
C SER A 266 -68.67 4.23 40.63
N LYS A 267 -67.83 3.35 41.17
CA LYS A 267 -68.22 2.22 42.02
C LYS A 267 -68.09 2.52 43.52
N LEU A 268 -67.42 3.61 43.91
CA LEU A 268 -67.18 3.96 45.31
C LEU A 268 -68.42 4.56 46.02
N ASP A 269 -69.42 5.02 45.27
CA ASP A 269 -70.67 5.56 45.83
C ASP A 269 -71.61 4.46 46.39
N ASN A 270 -71.28 3.18 46.16
CA ASN A 270 -72.04 2.05 46.69
C ASN A 270 -71.41 1.53 47.99
N PRO A 271 -72.13 1.51 49.14
CA PRO A 271 -71.62 1.01 50.42
C PRO A 271 -71.09 -0.43 50.38
N SER A 272 -71.52 -1.24 49.41
CA SER A 272 -71.01 -2.61 49.20
C SER A 272 -69.58 -2.65 48.65
N ASN A 273 -69.00 -1.51 48.26
CA ASN A 273 -67.68 -1.40 47.63
C ASN A 273 -66.65 -0.66 48.51
N ASP A 274 -66.95 -0.43 49.79
CA ASP A 274 -66.06 0.32 50.70
C ASP A 274 -64.65 -0.29 50.80
N TYR A 275 -64.53 -1.62 50.64
CA TYR A 275 -63.25 -2.35 50.62
C TYR A 275 -62.30 -1.90 49.49
N LEU A 276 -62.82 -1.24 48.44
CA LEU A 276 -62.04 -0.73 47.30
C LEU A 276 -61.41 0.64 47.59
N ILE A 277 -61.98 1.43 48.52
CA ILE A 277 -61.64 2.84 48.71
C ILE A 277 -60.17 3.00 49.16
N ILE A 278 -59.80 2.35 50.27
CA ILE A 278 -58.46 2.51 50.87
C ILE A 278 -57.35 2.00 49.93
N PRO A 279 -57.43 0.78 49.34
CA PRO A 279 -56.45 0.32 48.37
C PRO A 279 -56.32 1.26 47.16
N THR A 280 -57.44 1.81 46.67
CA THR A 280 -57.45 2.72 45.51
C THR A 280 -56.78 4.05 45.83
N ILE A 281 -57.07 4.65 46.99
CA ILE A 281 -56.45 5.91 47.42
C ILE A 281 -54.94 5.72 47.58
N VAL A 282 -54.50 4.64 48.25
CA VAL A 282 -53.08 4.33 48.40
C VAL A 282 -52.42 4.20 47.03
N PHE A 283 -53.03 3.45 46.11
CA PHE A 283 -52.48 3.26 44.77
C PHE A 283 -52.34 4.56 43.98
N ILE A 284 -53.37 5.43 44.02
CA ILE A 284 -53.34 6.74 43.36
C ILE A 284 -52.24 7.62 43.96
N LEU A 285 -52.11 7.67 45.30
CA LEU A 285 -51.10 8.49 45.96
C LEU A 285 -49.68 8.11 45.56
N PHE A 286 -49.37 6.80 45.55
CA PHE A 286 -48.07 6.31 45.09
C PHE A 286 -47.84 6.54 43.59
N SER A 287 -48.89 6.41 42.76
CA SER A 287 -48.81 6.68 41.32
C SER A 287 -48.53 8.16 41.04
N ILE A 288 -49.19 9.08 41.74
CA ILE A 288 -48.94 10.53 41.65
C ILE A 288 -47.52 10.86 42.14
N ALA A 289 -47.09 10.30 43.27
CA ALA A 289 -45.73 10.51 43.79
C ALA A 289 -44.66 10.04 42.78
N SER A 290 -44.87 8.87 42.18
CA SER A 290 -44.02 8.35 41.08
C SER A 290 -44.04 9.27 39.85
N MET A 291 -45.21 9.79 39.48
CA MET A 291 -45.36 10.72 38.36
C MET A 291 -44.57 12.02 38.60
N ILE A 292 -44.69 12.61 39.79
CA ILE A 292 -43.95 13.83 40.17
C ILE A 292 -42.44 13.60 40.11
N LEU A 293 -41.95 12.49 40.65
CA LEU A 293 -40.53 12.16 40.60
C LEU A 293 -40.03 11.89 39.17
N SER A 294 -40.86 11.30 38.30
CA SER A 294 -40.54 11.14 36.87
C SER A 294 -40.37 12.49 36.18
N ILE A 295 -41.24 13.46 36.47
CA ILE A 295 -41.13 14.84 35.96
C ILE A 295 -39.85 15.52 36.51
N LEU A 296 -39.51 15.30 37.78
CA LEU A 296 -38.28 15.84 38.37
C LEU A 296 -37.01 15.23 37.77
N ALA A 297 -37.05 13.97 37.33
CA ALA A 297 -35.91 13.31 36.67
C ALA A 297 -35.63 13.87 35.27
N THR A 298 -36.66 14.30 34.54
CA THR A 298 -36.53 14.88 33.18
C THR A 298 -36.28 16.39 33.19
N ARG A 299 -36.43 17.05 34.34
CA ARG A 299 -36.22 18.50 34.47
C ARG A 299 -34.75 18.86 34.19
N PRO A 300 -34.45 19.79 33.26
CA PRO A 300 -33.08 20.23 32.99
C PRO A 300 -32.52 21.04 34.18
N ASN A 301 -31.22 20.94 34.40
CA ASN A 301 -30.52 21.80 35.37
C ASN A 301 -30.21 23.15 34.73
N VAL A 302 -30.50 24.25 35.45
CA VAL A 302 -30.21 25.61 35.02
C VAL A 302 -28.89 26.06 35.66
N THR A 303 -27.92 26.44 34.83
CA THR A 303 -26.63 27.04 35.23
C THR A 303 -26.68 28.56 35.09
N ARG A 304 -25.66 29.28 35.58
CA ARG A 304 -25.63 30.76 35.63
C ARG A 304 -25.80 31.42 34.25
N GLY A 305 -25.19 30.85 33.20
CA GLY A 305 -25.33 31.31 31.82
C GLY A 305 -24.25 32.26 31.31
N GLU A 306 -23.34 32.70 32.19
CA GLU A 306 -22.29 33.68 31.92
C GLU A 306 -20.97 33.21 32.55
N PHE A 307 -19.85 33.70 32.03
CA PHE A 307 -18.51 33.50 32.57
C PHE A 307 -17.70 34.79 32.52
N THR A 308 -16.67 34.91 33.36
CA THR A 308 -15.78 36.08 33.37
C THR A 308 -14.52 35.85 32.55
N LYS A 309 -13.82 36.93 32.16
CA LYS A 309 -12.50 36.81 31.52
C LYS A 309 -11.48 36.11 32.42
N GLU A 310 -11.59 36.28 33.74
CA GLU A 310 -10.77 35.57 34.72
C GLU A 310 -11.04 34.06 34.71
N ASP A 311 -12.30 33.64 34.52
CA ASP A 311 -12.63 32.21 34.39
C ASP A 311 -11.98 31.58 33.14
N VAL A 312 -11.87 32.35 32.05
CA VAL A 312 -11.19 31.90 30.82
C VAL A 312 -9.67 31.85 31.02
N ALA A 313 -9.08 32.89 31.62
CA ALA A 313 -7.64 32.95 31.89
C ALA A 313 -7.18 31.84 32.84
N ASN A 314 -7.98 31.55 33.88
CA ASN A 314 -7.73 30.47 34.84
C ASN A 314 -8.17 29.09 34.31
N LYS A 315 -8.65 29.00 33.07
CA LYS A 315 -9.15 27.76 32.43
C LYS A 315 -10.25 27.07 33.24
N ASN A 316 -11.03 27.83 34.01
CA ASN A 316 -12.01 27.33 34.96
C ASN A 316 -13.37 27.03 34.33
N VAL A 317 -13.70 27.70 33.23
CA VAL A 317 -14.96 27.54 32.50
C VAL A 317 -14.91 26.39 31.49
N ASN A 318 -16.02 25.65 31.37
CA ASN A 318 -16.27 24.75 30.26
C ASN A 318 -17.05 25.50 29.17
N LEU A 319 -16.35 25.93 28.13
CA LEU A 319 -16.91 26.69 27.02
C LEU A 319 -17.73 25.82 26.03
N THR A 320 -17.62 24.49 26.12
CA THR A 320 -18.36 23.58 25.23
C THR A 320 -19.81 23.34 25.67
N PHE A 321 -20.13 23.67 26.93
CA PHE A 321 -21.46 23.50 27.49
C PHE A 321 -22.31 24.76 27.36
N PHE A 322 -23.40 24.69 26.62
CA PHE A 322 -24.33 25.80 26.37
C PHE A 322 -24.82 26.50 27.65
N GLY A 323 -24.99 25.74 28.73
CA GLY A 323 -25.44 26.30 30.01
C GLY A 323 -24.47 27.32 30.61
N ASN A 324 -23.21 27.34 30.20
CA ASN A 324 -22.21 28.28 30.71
C ASN A 324 -22.10 29.58 29.91
N PHE A 325 -22.66 29.65 28.70
CA PHE A 325 -22.48 30.81 27.82
C PHE A 325 -23.76 31.39 27.19
N HIS A 326 -24.94 30.77 27.38
CA HIS A 326 -26.17 31.18 26.69
C HIS A 326 -26.66 32.62 26.96
N LYS A 327 -26.05 33.37 27.89
CA LYS A 327 -26.32 34.79 28.15
C LYS A 327 -25.16 35.72 27.79
N MET A 328 -24.04 35.19 27.28
CA MET A 328 -22.89 35.97 26.84
C MET A 328 -23.20 36.67 25.51
N SER A 329 -22.54 37.81 25.26
CA SER A 329 -22.54 38.38 23.91
C SER A 329 -21.73 37.51 22.95
N LEU A 330 -21.99 37.63 21.65
CA LEU A 330 -21.25 36.88 20.63
C LEU A 330 -19.76 37.24 20.67
N GLU A 331 -19.45 38.53 20.83
CA GLU A 331 -18.08 39.05 20.84
C GLU A 331 -17.26 38.47 22.00
N GLU A 332 -17.87 38.36 23.19
CA GLU A 332 -17.20 37.79 24.37
C GLU A 332 -17.02 36.28 24.25
N TYR A 333 -18.00 35.59 23.66
CA TYR A 333 -17.91 34.14 23.42
C TYR A 333 -16.87 33.81 22.35
N GLU A 334 -16.83 34.55 21.23
CA GLU A 334 -15.83 34.37 20.18
C GLU A 334 -14.41 34.59 20.71
N TRP A 335 -14.20 35.64 21.52
CA TRP A 335 -12.92 35.84 22.19
C TRP A 335 -12.53 34.62 23.04
N ALA A 336 -13.43 34.12 23.89
CA ALA A 336 -13.15 32.98 24.76
C ALA A 336 -12.85 31.68 23.98
N VAL A 337 -13.56 31.44 22.87
CA VAL A 337 -13.32 30.30 21.99
C VAL A 337 -11.97 30.41 21.28
N ASN A 338 -11.58 31.62 20.86
CA ASN A 338 -10.28 31.84 20.24
C ASN A 338 -9.13 31.58 21.24
N GLU A 339 -9.26 32.00 22.50
CA GLU A 339 -8.31 31.66 23.56
C GLU A 339 -8.24 30.14 23.80
N LEU A 340 -9.39 29.44 23.77
CA LEU A 340 -9.44 27.98 23.93
C LEU A 340 -8.70 27.24 22.81
N ILE A 341 -8.90 27.61 21.55
CA ILE A 341 -8.36 26.88 20.38
C ILE A 341 -6.84 27.05 20.26
N GLN A 342 -6.28 28.13 20.80
CA GLN A 342 -4.84 28.38 20.80
C GLN A 342 -4.07 27.42 21.73
N ASP A 343 -4.72 26.84 22.74
CA ASP A 343 -4.09 25.95 23.73
C ASP A 343 -4.73 24.55 23.72
N LYS A 344 -3.98 23.57 23.23
CA LYS A 344 -4.43 22.16 23.16
C LYS A 344 -4.78 21.57 24.52
N ASP A 345 -4.03 21.89 25.57
CA ASP A 345 -4.30 21.39 26.91
C ASP A 345 -5.58 22.01 27.47
N TYR A 346 -5.84 23.27 27.14
CA TYR A 346 -7.10 23.91 27.51
C TYR A 346 -8.30 23.25 26.82
N VAL A 347 -8.21 22.92 25.52
CA VAL A 347 -9.26 22.15 24.82
C VAL A 347 -9.58 20.84 25.55
N TYR A 348 -8.55 20.04 25.87
CA TYR A 348 -8.77 18.75 26.54
C TYR A 348 -9.28 18.90 27.98
N ASN A 349 -8.82 19.91 28.72
CA ASN A 349 -9.34 20.22 30.04
C ASN A 349 -10.81 20.63 30.01
N SER A 350 -11.22 21.42 29.00
CA SER A 350 -12.62 21.83 28.80
C SER A 350 -13.51 20.61 28.51
N LEU A 351 -13.08 19.71 27.62
CA LEU A 351 -13.79 18.45 27.34
C LEU A 351 -13.84 17.51 28.55
N THR A 352 -12.77 17.45 29.34
CA THR A 352 -12.73 16.65 30.59
C THR A 352 -13.76 17.16 31.59
N LYS A 353 -13.84 18.49 31.76
CA LYS A 353 -14.83 19.13 32.65
C LYS A 353 -16.25 18.84 32.18
N ASP A 354 -16.50 18.95 30.87
CA ASP A 354 -17.80 18.61 30.29
C ASP A 354 -18.22 17.17 30.61
N LEU A 355 -17.32 16.22 30.33
CA LEU A 355 -17.56 14.80 30.61
C LEU A 355 -17.83 14.53 32.10
N TYR A 356 -17.08 15.19 33.00
CA TYR A 356 -17.28 15.08 34.45
C TYR A 356 -18.65 15.61 34.90
N PHE A 357 -19.07 16.79 34.42
CA PHE A 357 -20.36 17.36 34.78
C PHE A 357 -21.53 16.58 34.18
N LEU A 358 -21.40 16.08 32.95
CA LEU A 358 -22.36 15.15 32.35
C LEU A 358 -22.53 13.89 33.23
N GLY A 359 -21.43 13.35 33.77
CA GLY A 359 -21.47 12.25 34.72
C GLY A 359 -22.25 12.57 36.00
N LYS A 360 -22.05 13.75 36.59
CA LYS A 360 -22.81 14.21 37.78
C LYS A 360 -24.31 14.36 37.51
N VAL A 361 -24.68 14.93 36.36
CA VAL A 361 -26.09 15.07 35.96
C VAL A 361 -26.72 13.68 35.80
N LEU A 362 -26.00 12.75 35.17
CA LEU A 362 -26.46 11.39 34.96
C LEU A 362 -26.69 10.66 36.29
N ASP A 363 -25.74 10.70 37.23
CA ASP A 363 -25.89 10.09 38.56
C ASP A 363 -27.15 10.60 39.27
N ARG A 364 -27.38 11.92 39.26
CA ARG A 364 -28.62 12.50 39.83
C ARG A 364 -29.87 11.95 39.15
N LYS A 365 -29.94 11.91 37.81
CA LYS A 365 -31.10 11.37 37.08
C LYS A 365 -31.37 9.91 37.45
N TYR A 366 -30.32 9.07 37.48
CA TYR A 366 -30.45 7.66 37.81
C TYR A 366 -30.84 7.41 39.27
N ARG A 367 -30.39 8.25 40.21
CA ARG A 367 -30.82 8.20 41.62
C ARG A 367 -32.31 8.51 41.77
N ILE A 368 -32.78 9.60 41.15
CA ILE A 368 -34.21 9.95 41.16
C ILE A 368 -35.02 8.82 40.53
N LEU A 369 -34.62 8.35 39.34
CA LEU A 369 -35.33 7.29 38.63
C LEU A 369 -35.43 5.99 39.46
N ARG A 370 -34.34 5.60 40.14
CA ARG A 370 -34.34 4.43 41.04
C ARG A 370 -35.33 4.59 42.19
N LEU A 371 -35.37 5.78 42.81
CA LEU A 371 -36.34 6.09 43.85
C LEU A 371 -37.77 6.03 43.29
N THR A 372 -38.00 6.58 42.09
CA THR A 372 -39.30 6.56 41.42
C THR A 372 -39.81 5.14 41.20
N TYR A 373 -38.98 4.26 40.63
CA TYR A 373 -39.34 2.84 40.45
C TYR A 373 -39.62 2.14 41.78
N THR A 374 -38.86 2.47 42.82
CA THR A 374 -39.04 1.89 44.16
C THR A 374 -40.38 2.31 44.75
N ILE A 375 -40.74 3.59 44.68
CA ILE A 375 -42.02 4.12 45.16
C ILE A 375 -43.18 3.52 44.38
N PHE A 376 -43.10 3.49 43.04
CA PHE A 376 -44.14 2.88 42.20
C PHE A 376 -44.35 1.40 42.53
N MET A 377 -43.27 0.63 42.66
CA MET A 377 -43.31 -0.79 42.97
C MET A 377 -43.90 -1.05 44.36
N LEU A 378 -43.43 -0.34 45.39
CA LEU A 378 -43.96 -0.46 46.75
C LEU A 378 -45.44 -0.08 46.82
N GLY A 379 -45.82 1.01 46.15
CA GLY A 379 -47.21 1.45 46.06
C GLY A 379 -48.11 0.40 45.44
N THR A 380 -47.66 -0.22 44.35
CA THR A 380 -48.40 -1.31 43.69
C THR A 380 -48.54 -2.52 44.61
N ILE A 381 -47.45 -2.98 45.23
CA ILE A 381 -47.47 -4.15 46.12
C ILE A 381 -48.36 -3.92 47.35
N ILE A 382 -48.20 -2.78 48.02
CA ILE A 382 -49.00 -2.42 49.20
C ILE A 382 -50.49 -2.35 48.81
N SER A 383 -50.82 -1.74 47.68
CA SER A 383 -52.21 -1.62 47.22
C SER A 383 -52.84 -2.99 46.92
N VAL A 384 -52.09 -3.91 46.30
CA VAL A 384 -52.56 -5.28 46.05
C VAL A 384 -52.80 -6.04 47.36
N ILE A 385 -51.89 -5.92 48.33
CA ILE A 385 -52.05 -6.54 49.64
C ILE A 385 -53.28 -5.97 50.36
N LEU A 386 -53.44 -4.64 50.37
CA LEU A 386 -54.60 -3.99 50.97
C LEU A 386 -55.90 -4.45 50.30
N PHE A 387 -55.93 -4.55 48.97
CA PHE A 387 -57.08 -5.07 48.27
C PHE A 387 -57.48 -6.47 48.74
N GLY A 388 -56.50 -7.38 48.85
CA GLY A 388 -56.75 -8.74 49.33
C GLY A 388 -57.23 -8.80 50.79
N VAL A 389 -56.64 -7.98 51.67
CA VAL A 389 -57.02 -7.90 53.08
C VAL A 389 -58.43 -7.33 53.25
N PHE A 390 -58.72 -6.19 52.65
CA PHE A 390 -60.03 -5.53 52.75
C PHE A 390 -61.13 -6.39 52.11
N PHE A 391 -60.84 -7.05 50.99
CA PHE A 391 -61.78 -7.98 50.36
C PHE A 391 -62.11 -9.17 51.28
N LYS A 392 -61.10 -9.78 51.91
CA LYS A 392 -61.32 -10.88 52.86
C LYS A 392 -62.10 -10.45 54.10
N SER A 393 -61.82 -9.26 54.64
CA SER A 393 -62.53 -8.72 55.81
C SER A 393 -64.01 -8.47 55.53
N GLN A 394 -64.39 -8.22 54.27
CA GLN A 394 -65.79 -8.09 53.88
C GLN A 394 -66.54 -9.43 53.84
N THR A 395 -65.83 -10.57 53.74
CA THR A 395 -66.43 -11.91 53.72
C THR A 395 -66.66 -12.49 55.13
N VAL A 396 -66.20 -11.79 56.18
CA VAL A 396 -66.23 -12.26 57.59
C VAL A 396 -67.29 -11.51 58.42
N ILE A 397 -68.06 -10.61 57.80
CA ILE A 397 -69.27 -9.96 58.34
C ILE A 397 -70.44 -10.42 57.48
#